data_AF-A0A8J7XUV5-F1
#
_entry.id   AF-A0A8J7XUV5-F1
#
_cell.length_a   1.000
_cell.length_b   1.000
_cell.length_c   1.000
_cell.angle_alpha   90.00
_cell.angle_beta   90.00
_cell.angle_gamma   90.00
#
_symmetry.space_group_name_H-M   'P 1'
#
loop_
_entity.id
_entity.type
_entity.pdbx_description
1 polymer ?
#
loop_
_entity_poly.entity_id
_entity_poly.type
_entity_poly.pdbx_seq_one_letter_code
_entity_poly.pdbx_strand_id
1 'polypeptide(L)'
;MAEAEEAVAIFSLRKSRIRRTVLGYLISIYPSTSYASEIARKTRLRVTDVCGALNGLSDRFKKENSLVDLNLVEKTEKDNYVFYRATEQGHKTLSIIRE
;
A
#
# COMPACT_ATOMS: atom_id res chain seq x y z
N MET A 1 -16.59 13.58 2.54
CA MET A 1 -16.20 12.44 1.68
C MET A 1 -14.82 11.90 2.04
N ALA A 2 -13.80 12.75 2.23
CA ALA A 2 -12.44 12.32 2.62
C ALA A 2 -12.34 11.53 3.95
N GLU A 3 -13.12 11.88 4.98
CA GLU A 3 -13.08 11.18 6.29
C GLU A 3 -13.50 9.71 6.22
N ALA A 4 -14.40 9.35 5.29
CA ALA A 4 -14.88 7.98 5.16
C ALA A 4 -13.81 7.06 4.54
N GLU A 5 -13.08 7.53 3.53
CA GLU A 5 -11.94 6.80 2.94
C GLU A 5 -10.82 6.60 3.97
N GLU A 6 -10.57 7.60 4.81
CA GLU A 6 -9.54 7.51 5.85
C GLU A 6 -9.89 6.45 6.91
N ALA A 7 -11.14 6.40 7.36
CA ALA A 7 -11.60 5.37 8.30
C ALA A 7 -11.50 3.95 7.70
N VAL A 8 -11.87 3.77 6.42
CA VAL A 8 -11.76 2.49 5.71
C VAL A 8 -10.29 2.10 5.52
N ALA A 9 -9.41 3.07 5.21
CA ALA A 9 -7.98 2.87 5.09
C ALA A 9 -7.36 2.39 6.41
N ILE A 10 -7.67 3.07 7.52
CA ILE A 10 -7.24 2.71 8.87
C ILE A 10 -7.71 1.29 9.22
N PHE A 11 -8.98 0.99 8.98
CA PHE A 11 -9.55 -0.33 9.25
C PHE A 11 -8.87 -1.43 8.42
N SER A 12 -8.66 -1.17 7.13
CA SER A 12 -7.97 -2.08 6.21
C SER A 12 -6.52 -2.37 6.61
N LEU A 13 -5.81 -1.37 7.12
CA LEU A 13 -4.43 -1.47 7.62
C LEU A 13 -4.34 -2.10 9.01
N ARG A 14 -5.38 -1.95 9.85
CA ARG A 14 -5.49 -2.65 11.15
C ARG A 14 -5.76 -4.14 10.96
N LYS A 15 -6.61 -4.52 10.01
CA LYS A 15 -6.98 -5.92 9.77
C LYS A 15 -5.92 -6.73 9.02
N SER A 16 -5.04 -6.07 8.26
CA SER A 16 -4.05 -6.75 7.41
C SER A 16 -2.60 -6.36 7.72
N ARG A 17 -1.86 -7.31 8.29
CA ARG A 17 -0.42 -7.15 8.55
C ARG A 17 0.40 -6.97 7.27
N ILE A 18 -0.03 -7.61 6.18
CA ILE A 18 0.62 -7.52 4.85
C ILE A 18 0.57 -6.08 4.34
N ARG A 19 -0.62 -5.47 4.32
CA ARG A 19 -0.80 -4.08 3.87
C ARG A 19 0.02 -3.11 4.70
N ARG A 20 0.03 -3.27 6.02
CA ARG A 20 0.83 -2.43 6.93
C ARG A 20 2.33 -2.56 6.65
N THR A 21 2.81 -3.78 6.38
CA THR A 21 4.23 -4.03 6.09
C THR A 21 4.64 -3.41 4.76
N VAL A 22 3.81 -3.58 3.72
CA VAL A 22 4.03 -2.99 2.39
C VAL A 22 4.05 -1.46 2.45
N LEU A 23 3.03 -0.86 3.09
CA LEU A 23 2.95 0.59 3.25
C LEU A 23 4.12 1.13 4.09
N GLY A 24 4.48 0.45 5.18
CA GLY A 24 5.61 0.84 6.02
C GLY A 24 6.94 0.82 5.28
N TYR A 25 7.15 -0.17 4.39
CA TYR A 25 8.32 -0.18 3.52
C TYR A 25 8.34 0.98 2.54
N LEU A 26 7.21 1.27 1.87
CA LEU A 26 7.12 2.39 0.92
C LEU A 26 7.33 3.75 1.61
N ILE A 27 6.86 3.90 2.85
CA ILE A 27 7.11 5.08 3.68
C ILE A 27 8.59 5.18 4.06
N SER A 28 9.23 4.05 4.40
CA SER A 28 10.66 4.01 4.74
C SER A 28 11.57 4.47 3.60
N ILE A 29 11.13 4.38 2.36
CA ILE A 29 11.89 4.83 1.19
C ILE A 29 11.35 6.14 0.59
N TYR A 30 10.34 6.77 1.22
CA TYR A 30 9.75 8.01 0.71
C TYR A 30 10.80 9.13 0.63
N PRO A 31 10.85 9.92 -0.47
CA PRO A 31 9.92 9.99 -1.60
C PRO A 31 10.25 9.07 -2.80
N SER A 32 11.12 8.08 -2.65
CA SER A 32 11.49 7.16 -3.74
C SER A 32 10.35 6.19 -4.11
N THR A 33 10.44 5.66 -5.32
CA THR A 33 9.54 4.64 -5.86
C THR A 33 10.21 3.26 -5.84
N SER A 34 9.41 2.19 -5.80
CA SER A 34 9.92 0.81 -5.90
C SER A 34 8.91 -0.10 -6.61
N TYR A 35 9.39 -1.17 -7.24
CA TYR A 35 8.56 -2.13 -7.97
C TYR A 35 8.09 -3.26 -7.03
N ALA A 36 6.96 -3.89 -7.36
CA ALA A 36 6.33 -4.90 -6.50
C ALA A 36 7.28 -6.04 -6.10
N SER A 37 8.15 -6.48 -7.01
CA SER A 37 9.12 -7.55 -6.76
C SER A 37 10.18 -7.16 -5.72
N GLU A 38 10.60 -5.90 -5.69
CA GLU A 38 11.58 -5.40 -4.71
C GLU A 38 10.94 -5.19 -3.35
N ILE A 39 9.73 -4.64 -3.33
CA ILE A 39 8.91 -4.54 -2.12
C ILE A 39 8.76 -5.92 -1.49
N ALA A 40 8.39 -6.94 -2.28
CA ALA A 40 8.27 -8.32 -1.82
C ALA A 40 9.59 -8.87 -1.25
N ARG A 41 10.72 -8.64 -1.94
CA ARG A 41 12.05 -9.03 -1.46
C ARG A 41 12.40 -8.38 -0.12
N LYS A 42 12.18 -7.07 0.02
CA LYS A 42 12.55 -6.30 1.22
C LYS A 42 11.63 -6.59 2.40
N THR A 43 10.34 -6.79 2.14
CA THR A 43 9.34 -7.13 3.16
C THR A 43 9.27 -8.62 3.48
N ARG A 44 10.02 -9.47 2.77
CA ARG A 44 9.97 -10.95 2.84
C ARG A 44 8.55 -11.51 2.64
N LEU A 45 7.76 -10.83 1.80
CA LEU A 45 6.41 -11.24 1.43
C LEU A 45 6.39 -11.87 0.05
N ARG A 46 5.34 -12.61 -0.29
CA ARG A 46 5.15 -13.12 -1.65
C ARG A 46 4.75 -11.98 -2.57
N VAL A 47 5.26 -11.99 -3.80
CA VAL A 47 4.93 -10.97 -4.81
C VAL A 47 3.41 -10.90 -5.04
N THR A 48 2.72 -12.04 -5.02
CA THR A 48 1.24 -12.12 -5.12
C THR A 48 0.53 -11.39 -3.97
N ASP A 49 1.05 -11.49 -2.74
CA ASP A 49 0.47 -10.83 -1.57
C ASP A 49 0.71 -9.33 -1.61
N VAL A 50 1.89 -8.92 -2.07
CA VAL A 50 2.25 -7.51 -2.28
C VAL A 50 1.37 -6.91 -3.38
N CYS A 51 1.26 -7.57 -4.53
CA CYS A 51 0.40 -7.11 -5.62
C CYS A 51 -1.08 -7.09 -5.19
N GLY A 52 -1.52 -8.06 -4.38
CA GLY A 52 -2.85 -8.08 -3.76
C GLY A 52 -3.08 -6.92 -2.80
N ALA A 53 -2.11 -6.59 -1.95
CA ALA A 53 -2.18 -5.45 -1.05
C ALA A 53 -2.19 -4.11 -1.81
N LEU A 54 -1.44 -4.00 -2.90
CA LEU A 54 -1.32 -2.79 -3.69
C LEU A 54 -2.52 -2.55 -4.61
N ASN A 55 -2.92 -3.55 -5.40
CA ASN A 55 -3.92 -3.40 -6.49
C ASN A 55 -5.24 -4.17 -6.26
N GLY A 56 -5.30 -5.07 -5.27
CA GLY A 56 -6.49 -5.89 -5.04
C GLY A 56 -6.71 -6.96 -6.11
N LEU A 57 -5.91 -8.02 -6.07
CA LEU A 57 -5.77 -9.02 -7.14
C LEU A 57 -6.63 -10.28 -6.99
N SER A 58 -7.50 -10.39 -5.98
CA SER A 58 -8.31 -11.60 -5.73
C SER A 58 -9.48 -11.31 -4.80
N ASP A 59 -10.41 -12.26 -4.67
CA ASP A 59 -11.55 -12.19 -3.73
C ASP A 59 -11.12 -11.89 -2.27
N ARG A 60 -9.94 -12.41 -1.87
CA ARG A 60 -9.32 -12.12 -0.56
C ARG A 60 -8.77 -10.70 -0.42
N PHE A 61 -8.45 -10.04 -1.53
CA PHE A 61 -7.93 -8.68 -1.60
C PHE A 61 -8.87 -7.82 -2.45
N LYS A 62 -9.98 -7.38 -1.86
CA LYS A 62 -10.92 -6.49 -2.53
C LYS A 62 -10.23 -5.24 -3.05
N LYS A 63 -10.48 -4.90 -4.32
CA LYS A 63 -9.93 -3.71 -4.99
C LYS A 63 -10.22 -2.43 -4.21
N GLU A 64 -11.43 -2.32 -3.67
CA GLU A 64 -11.92 -1.22 -2.83
C GLU A 64 -11.10 -0.97 -1.55
N ASN A 65 -10.32 -1.96 -1.12
CA ASN A 65 -9.51 -1.91 0.09
C ASN A 65 -8.01 -1.94 -0.22
N SER A 66 -7.63 -1.69 -1.46
CA SER A 66 -6.24 -1.73 -1.91
C SER A 66 -5.52 -0.44 -1.53
N LEU A 67 -4.22 -0.52 -1.28
CA LEU A 67 -3.44 0.66 -0.90
C LEU A 67 -3.49 1.77 -1.97
N VAL A 68 -3.58 1.39 -3.25
CA VAL A 68 -3.70 2.34 -4.37
C VAL A 68 -5.10 2.98 -4.40
N ASP A 69 -6.15 2.18 -4.23
CA ASP A 69 -7.54 2.66 -4.28
C ASP A 69 -7.86 3.58 -3.09
N LEU A 70 -7.26 3.30 -1.92
CA LEU A 70 -7.36 4.11 -0.71
C LEU A 70 -6.49 5.38 -0.73
N ASN A 71 -5.88 5.74 -1.87
CA ASN A 71 -4.98 6.89 -2.03
C ASN A 71 -3.78 6.92 -1.07
N LEU A 72 -3.38 5.76 -0.51
CA LEU A 72 -2.22 5.64 0.40
C LEU A 72 -0.91 5.43 -0.36
N VAL A 73 -1.01 4.88 -1.58
CA VAL A 73 0.12 4.56 -2.45
C VAL A 73 -0.22 5.01 -3.86
N GLU A 74 0.67 5.75 -4.49
CA GLU A 74 0.59 6.07 -5.90
C GLU A 74 1.23 4.96 -6.74
N LYS A 75 0.55 4.63 -7.85
CA LYS A 75 1.06 3.73 -8.88
C LYS A 75 1.42 4.57 -10.10
N THR A 76 2.67 4.47 -10.55
CA THR A 76 3.16 5.14 -11.76
C THR A 76 3.71 4.09 -12.72
N GLU A 77 3.32 4.18 -13.99
CA GLU A 77 3.86 3.32 -15.04
C GLU A 77 4.88 4.10 -15.86
N LYS A 78 6.09 3.55 -16.00
CA LYS A 78 7.18 4.18 -16.75
C LYS A 78 8.00 3.11 -17.45
N ASP A 79 8.26 3.29 -18.75
CA ASP A 79 9.08 2.39 -19.57
C ASP A 79 8.64 0.91 -19.49
N ASN A 80 7.33 0.65 -19.50
CA ASN A 80 6.73 -0.69 -19.37
C ASN A 80 6.90 -1.33 -17.98
N TYR A 81 7.37 -0.58 -16.98
CA TYR A 81 7.49 -0.98 -15.58
C TYR A 81 6.50 -0.23 -14.70
N VAL A 82 5.98 -0.95 -13.70
CA VAL A 82 5.08 -0.38 -12.70
C VAL A 82 5.84 -0.10 -11.41
N PHE A 83 5.77 1.15 -10.98
CA PHE A 83 6.37 1.67 -9.77
C PHE A 83 5.30 2.05 -8.76
N TYR A 84 5.61 1.87 -7.48
CA TYR A 84 4.76 2.24 -6.37
C TYR A 84 5.49 3.20 -5.45
N ARG A 85 4.78 4.21 -4.95
CA ARG A 85 5.30 5.22 -4.04
C ARG A 85 4.30 5.49 -2.94
N ALA A 86 4.74 5.66 -1.70
CA ALA A 86 3.84 6.11 -0.63
C ALA A 86 3.38 7.56 -0.87
N THR A 87 2.13 7.86 -0.57
CA THR A 87 1.61 9.24 -0.55
C THR A 87 1.81 9.87 0.82
N GLU A 88 1.70 11.20 0.90
CA GLU A 88 1.66 11.90 2.20
C GLU A 88 0.47 11.43 3.06
N GLN A 89 -0.65 11.10 2.43
CA GLN A 89 -1.80 10.51 3.11
C GLN A 89 -1.45 9.15 3.71
N GLY A 90 -0.77 8.28 2.96
CA GLY A 90 -0.26 7.00 3.46
C GLY A 90 0.61 7.16 4.72
N HIS A 91 1.47 8.18 4.74
CA HIS A 91 2.32 8.50 5.90
C HIS A 91 1.47 8.89 7.12
N LYS A 92 0.51 9.81 6.95
CA LYS A 92 -0.38 10.26 8.03
C LYS A 92 -1.21 9.09 8.58
N THR A 93 -1.84 8.32 7.70
CA THR A 93 -2.68 7.17 8.07
C THR A 93 -1.88 6.11 8.84
N LEU A 94 -0.65 5.79 8.42
CA LEU A 94 0.16 4.83 9.17
C LEU A 94 0.58 5.36 10.55
N SER A 95 0.84 6.67 10.66
CA SER A 95 1.16 7.32 11.94
C SER A 95 0.01 7.16 12.95
N ILE A 96 -1.23 7.40 12.51
CA ILE A 96 -2.45 7.26 13.33
C ILE A 96 -2.65 5.83 13.86
N ILE A 97 -2.14 4.81 13.14
CA ILE A 97 -2.30 3.40 13.53
C ILE A 97 -1.21 2.93 14.50
N ARG A 98 -0.05 3.61 14.53
CA ARG A 98 1.06 3.27 15.43
C ARG A 98 0.93 3.91 16.81
N GLU A 99 0.12 4.96 16.94
CA GLU A 99 -0.47 5.43 18.21
C GLU A 99 -1.63 4.51 18.66
#